data_AF-A0A812TN95-F1
#
_entry.id   AF-A0A812TN95-F1
#
_cell.length_a   1.000
_cell.length_b   1.000
_cell.length_c   1.000
_cell.angle_alpha   90.00
_cell.angle_beta   90.00
_cell.angle_gamma   90.00
#
_symmetry.space_group_name_H-M   'P 1'
#
loop_
_entity.id
_entity.type
_entity.pdbx_description
1 polymer ?
#
loop_
_entity_poly.entity_id
_entity_poly.type
_entity_poly.pdbx_seq_one_letter_code
_entity_poly.pdbx_strand_id
1 'polypeptide(L)'
;MGLSVVLLSAGGFMGLVAFAKRKRDEALAAERMEALQAFREDRLKKVKELFVSQQYDLEKLRSALSASSEVATVAECKALPPPKHKARFYGAEVTDSKYAHWIDRVWNKDVIAFPQIIVRVSTPSDVAACFHFAQANSLKISVASGCHSSNAFVDGALTIDTWYPSPLFFGSWFPNGAASLKKGVP
;
A
#
# COMPACT_ATOMS: atom_id res chain seq x y z
N MET A 1 -53.24 18.11 43.33
CA MET A 1 -52.05 17.27 43.12
C MET A 1 -52.15 16.67 41.73
N GLY A 2 -51.48 17.25 40.73
CA GLY A 2 -51.52 16.77 39.34
C GLY A 2 -50.19 16.11 38.98
N LEU A 3 -50.17 14.79 38.83
CA LEU A 3 -49.05 14.07 38.24
C LEU A 3 -49.12 14.23 36.72
N SER A 4 -48.32 15.13 36.16
CA SER A 4 -48.03 15.13 34.72
C SER A 4 -47.15 13.92 34.40
N VAL A 5 -47.79 12.84 33.94
CA VAL A 5 -47.10 11.70 33.34
C VAL A 5 -46.54 12.17 31.99
N VAL A 6 -45.24 12.41 31.95
CA VAL A 6 -44.50 12.66 30.71
C VAL A 6 -44.51 11.35 29.91
N LEU A 7 -45.46 11.25 28.97
CA LEU A 7 -45.47 10.24 27.92
C LEU A 7 -44.25 10.46 27.02
N LEU A 8 -43.15 9.78 27.36
CA LEU A 8 -42.05 9.54 26.43
C LEU A 8 -42.62 8.72 25.27
N SER A 9 -42.87 9.39 24.15
CA SER A 9 -43.36 8.75 22.93
C SER A 9 -42.35 7.68 22.47
N ALA A 10 -42.86 6.56 21.95
CA ALA A 10 -42.04 5.44 21.47
C ALA A 10 -40.96 5.85 20.44
N GLY A 11 -41.13 7.00 19.76
CA GLY A 11 -40.14 7.59 18.87
C GLY A 11 -38.86 8.07 19.56
N GLY A 12 -38.93 8.55 20.81
CA GLY A 12 -37.75 8.97 21.58
C GLY A 12 -36.88 7.80 22.03
N PHE A 13 -37.49 6.67 22.38
CA PHE A 13 -36.78 5.45 22.78
C PHE A 13 -36.07 4.79 21.60
N MET A 14 -36.73 4.69 20.43
CA MET A 14 -36.11 4.16 19.20
C MET A 14 -34.92 5.02 18.73
N GLY A 15 -35.01 6.36 18.86
CA GLY A 15 -33.90 7.27 18.55
C GLY A 15 -32.68 7.07 19.46
N LEU A 16 -32.89 6.87 20.76
CA LEU A 16 -31.80 6.62 21.73
C LEU A 16 -31.09 5.29 21.47
N VAL A 17 -31.85 4.22 21.17
CA VAL A 17 -31.29 2.91 20.84
C VAL A 17 -30.45 2.97 19.55
N ALA A 18 -30.95 3.66 18.52
CA ALA A 18 -30.23 3.84 17.26
C ALA A 18 -28.93 4.65 17.46
N PHE A 19 -28.97 5.71 18.27
CA PHE A 19 -27.79 6.51 18.60
C PHE A 19 -26.75 5.72 19.39
N ALA A 20 -27.17 4.98 20.42
CA ALA A 20 -26.28 4.14 21.22
C ALA A 20 -25.61 3.03 20.38
N LYS A 21 -26.39 2.38 19.49
CA LYS A 21 -25.86 1.40 18.53
C LYS A 21 -24.80 2.04 17.63
N ARG A 22 -25.11 3.18 17.02
CA ARG A 22 -24.16 3.91 16.17
C ARG A 22 -22.87 4.26 16.91
N LYS A 23 -22.96 4.75 18.14
CA LYS A 23 -21.77 5.09 18.94
C LYS A 23 -20.93 3.86 19.29
N ARG A 24 -21.57 2.73 19.59
CA ARG A 24 -20.89 1.45 19.79
C ARG A 24 -20.19 0.97 18.52
N ASP A 25 -20.85 1.06 17.37
CA ASP A 25 -20.29 0.66 16.08
C ASP A 25 -19.10 1.56 15.68
N GLU A 26 -19.21 2.87 15.93
CA GLU A 26 -18.12 3.84 15.75
C GLU A 26 -16.91 3.50 16.64
N ALA A 27 -17.13 3.20 17.92
CA ALA A 27 -16.06 2.82 18.85
C ALA A 27 -15.39 1.50 18.46
N LEU A 28 -16.18 0.48 18.11
CA LEU A 28 -15.66 -0.81 17.66
C LEU A 28 -14.89 -0.69 16.34
N ALA A 29 -15.34 0.17 15.43
CA ALA A 29 -14.61 0.47 14.22
C ALA A 29 -13.25 1.12 14.53
N ALA A 30 -13.20 2.09 15.45
CA ALA A 30 -11.96 2.73 15.86
C ALA A 30 -10.96 1.73 16.47
N GLU A 31 -11.40 0.89 17.39
CA GLU A 31 -10.59 -0.17 18.02
C GLU A 31 -10.01 -1.14 16.97
N ARG A 32 -10.83 -1.58 16.01
CA ARG A 32 -10.38 -2.44 14.91
C ARG A 32 -9.34 -1.75 14.02
N MET A 33 -9.46 -0.45 13.79
CA MET A 33 -8.51 0.31 12.99
C MET A 33 -7.17 0.47 13.71
N GLU A 34 -7.20 0.70 15.03
CA GLU A 34 -6.00 0.75 15.87
C GLU A 34 -5.27 -0.61 15.88
N ALA A 35 -6.01 -1.70 16.10
CA ALA A 35 -5.45 -3.05 16.05
C ALA A 35 -4.85 -3.39 14.68
N LEU A 36 -5.51 -2.99 13.59
CA LEU A 36 -4.99 -3.15 12.23
C LEU A 36 -3.70 -2.35 12.03
N GLN A 37 -3.65 -1.11 12.52
CA GLN A 37 -2.46 -0.27 12.40
C GLN A 37 -1.27 -0.88 13.17
N ALA A 38 -1.49 -1.32 14.41
CA ALA A 38 -0.46 -1.99 15.21
C ALA A 38 0.07 -3.26 14.53
N PHE A 39 -0.82 -4.08 13.95
CA PHE A 39 -0.43 -5.27 13.19
C PHE A 39 0.42 -4.93 11.95
N ARG A 40 0.08 -3.84 11.24
CA ARG A 40 0.85 -3.36 10.08
C ARG A 40 2.23 -2.89 10.49
N GLU A 41 2.33 -2.15 11.61
CA GLU A 41 3.60 -1.65 12.13
C GLU A 41 4.53 -2.77 12.59
N ASP A 42 4.01 -3.78 13.27
CA ASP A 42 4.79 -4.98 13.66
C ASP A 42 5.36 -5.71 12.44
N ARG A 43 4.55 -5.91 11.39
CA ARG A 43 5.03 -6.53 10.15
C ARG A 43 6.07 -5.68 9.43
N LEU A 44 5.86 -4.38 9.32
CA LEU A 44 6.86 -3.46 8.76
C LEU A 44 8.18 -3.55 9.53
N LYS A 45 8.12 -3.55 10.87
CA LYS A 45 9.29 -3.67 11.74
C LYS A 45 10.07 -4.96 11.45
N LYS A 46 9.40 -6.12 11.43
CA LYS A 46 10.01 -7.41 11.12
C LYS A 46 10.70 -7.44 9.76
N VAL A 47 10.07 -6.85 8.74
CA VAL A 47 10.66 -6.79 7.39
C VAL A 47 11.85 -5.82 7.34
N LYS A 48 11.81 -4.71 8.08
CA LYS A 48 12.98 -3.81 8.19
C LYS A 48 14.16 -4.49 8.87
N GLU A 49 13.92 -5.23 9.96
CA GLU A 49 14.96 -5.99 10.66
C GLU A 49 15.59 -7.04 9.73
N LEU A 50 14.76 -7.78 8.98
CA LEU A 50 15.23 -8.72 7.96
C LEU A 50 16.09 -8.01 6.92
N PHE A 51 15.63 -6.88 6.39
CA PHE A 51 16.36 -6.12 5.36
C PHE A 51 17.73 -5.65 5.84
N VAL A 52 17.83 -5.14 7.07
CA VAL A 52 19.11 -4.75 7.66
C VAL A 52 20.04 -5.94 7.84
N SER A 53 19.51 -7.09 8.28
CA SER A 53 20.31 -8.30 8.50
C SER A 53 20.92 -8.89 7.22
N GLN A 54 20.28 -8.66 6.08
CA GLN A 54 20.66 -9.27 4.80
C GLN A 54 21.74 -8.50 4.04
N GLN A 55 22.00 -7.23 4.41
CA GLN A 55 23.08 -6.40 3.86
C GLN A 55 23.14 -6.40 2.32
N TYR A 56 21.99 -6.20 1.69
CA TYR A 56 21.85 -6.20 0.24
C TYR A 56 22.76 -5.17 -0.45
N ASP A 57 23.48 -5.59 -1.48
CA ASP A 57 24.23 -4.71 -2.38
C ASP A 57 23.29 -4.05 -3.40
N LEU A 58 22.59 -3.01 -2.95
CA LEU A 58 21.61 -2.28 -3.76
C LEU A 58 22.27 -1.48 -4.90
N GLU A 59 23.51 -1.04 -4.73
CA GLU A 59 24.22 -0.29 -5.76
C GLU A 59 24.55 -1.18 -6.96
N LYS A 60 24.92 -2.44 -6.71
CA LYS A 60 25.07 -3.44 -7.77
C LYS A 60 23.75 -3.70 -8.50
N LEU A 61 22.63 -3.77 -7.76
CA LEU A 61 21.30 -3.89 -8.40
C LEU A 61 21.00 -2.67 -9.26
N ARG A 62 21.16 -1.45 -8.72
CA ARG A 62 20.90 -0.19 -9.44
C ARG A 62 21.75 -0.06 -10.70
N SER A 63 23.01 -0.48 -10.64
CA SER A 63 23.94 -0.44 -11.78
C SER A 63 23.59 -1.44 -12.89
N ALA A 64 22.89 -2.53 -12.55
CA ALA A 64 22.45 -3.54 -13.51
C ALA A 64 21.10 -3.19 -14.16
N LEU A 65 20.41 -2.16 -13.66
CA LEU A 65 19.12 -1.71 -14.16
C LEU A 65 19.30 -0.56 -15.17
N SER A 66 18.34 -0.44 -16.07
CA SER A 66 18.20 0.70 -16.97
C SER A 66 18.00 2.01 -16.21
N ALA A 67 18.44 3.12 -16.79
CA ALA A 67 18.34 4.45 -16.16
C ALA A 67 16.90 4.91 -15.84
N SER A 68 15.90 4.33 -16.51
CA SER A 68 14.48 4.62 -16.27
C SER A 68 13.84 3.74 -15.20
N SER A 69 14.57 2.74 -14.68
CA SER A 69 14.09 1.87 -13.62
C SER A 69 14.21 2.55 -12.25
N GLU A 70 13.31 2.19 -11.33
CA GLU A 70 13.29 2.73 -9.98
C GLU A 70 13.38 1.61 -8.96
N VAL A 71 14.20 1.78 -7.92
CA VAL A 71 14.27 0.86 -6.78
C VAL A 71 13.88 1.61 -5.53
N ALA A 72 12.87 1.11 -4.82
CA ALA A 72 12.50 1.55 -3.48
C ALA A 72 12.60 0.40 -2.50
N THR A 73 12.94 0.71 -1.26
CA THR A 73 13.19 -0.28 -0.21
C THR A 73 12.38 -0.01 1.04
N VAL A 74 12.17 -1.07 1.84
CA VAL A 74 11.47 -0.96 3.12
C VAL A 74 12.15 0.01 4.10
N ALA A 75 13.46 0.21 3.96
CA ALA A 75 14.24 1.16 4.76
C ALA A 75 13.78 2.62 4.56
N GLU A 76 13.26 2.95 3.37
CA GLU A 76 12.77 4.30 3.06
C GLU A 76 11.39 4.59 3.69
N CYS A 77 10.69 3.57 4.20
CA CYS A 77 9.37 3.74 4.79
C CYS A 77 9.46 4.43 6.16
N LYS A 78 9.12 5.72 6.25
CA LYS A 78 9.10 6.45 7.53
C LYS A 78 7.79 6.26 8.29
N ALA A 79 6.67 6.31 7.55
CA ALA A 79 5.33 6.15 8.09
C ALA A 79 4.50 5.26 7.14
N LEU A 80 3.58 4.51 7.72
CA LEU A 80 2.60 3.74 6.95
C LEU A 80 1.47 4.65 6.46
N PRO A 81 0.97 4.43 5.25
CA PRO A 81 -0.19 5.17 4.78
C PRO A 81 -1.43 4.85 5.63
N PRO A 82 -2.39 5.78 5.73
CA PRO A 82 -3.57 5.60 6.56
C PRO A 82 -4.39 4.40 6.07
N PRO A 83 -4.77 3.48 6.98
CA PRO A 83 -5.53 2.30 6.60
C PRO A 83 -6.90 2.70 6.01
N LYS A 84 -7.35 2.00 4.96
CA LYS A 84 -8.64 2.22 4.28
C LYS A 84 -8.84 3.63 3.71
N HIS A 85 -7.83 4.18 3.05
CA HIS A 85 -7.97 5.44 2.31
C HIS A 85 -9.02 5.35 1.19
N LYS A 86 -9.79 6.42 0.96
CA LYS A 86 -10.90 6.44 -0.02
C LYS A 86 -10.45 6.29 -1.48
N ALA A 87 -9.29 6.84 -1.83
CA ALA A 87 -8.77 6.73 -3.20
C ALA A 87 -8.20 5.33 -3.46
N ARG A 88 -8.38 4.78 -4.67
CA ARG A 88 -7.97 3.41 -5.02
C ARG A 88 -6.46 3.16 -4.81
N PHE A 89 -5.64 4.12 -5.19
CA PHE A 89 -4.20 4.14 -4.92
C PHE A 89 -3.86 5.36 -4.06
N TYR A 90 -2.79 5.30 -3.28
CA TYR A 90 -2.28 6.48 -2.58
C TYR A 90 -1.58 7.38 -3.61
N GLY A 91 -2.02 8.63 -3.74
CA GLY A 91 -1.30 9.62 -4.52
C GLY A 91 0.05 9.94 -3.88
N ALA A 92 0.97 10.49 -4.67
CA ALA A 92 2.34 10.87 -4.27
C ALA A 92 2.37 11.77 -3.01
N GLU A 93 1.31 12.56 -2.85
CA GLU A 93 1.09 13.52 -1.78
C GLU A 93 0.66 12.91 -0.43
N VAL A 94 0.28 11.63 -0.40
CA VAL A 94 -0.28 10.99 0.81
C VAL A 94 0.78 10.26 1.64
N THR A 95 1.99 10.05 1.11
CA THR A 95 3.01 9.24 1.80
C THR A 95 4.40 9.86 1.71
N ASP A 96 5.19 9.70 2.78
CA ASP A 96 6.51 10.32 2.91
C ASP A 96 7.63 9.58 2.16
N SER A 97 7.32 8.52 1.39
CA SER A 97 8.31 7.78 0.62
C SER A 97 7.75 7.02 -0.60
N LYS A 98 8.60 6.85 -1.62
CA LYS A 98 8.28 6.05 -2.83
C LYS A 98 7.79 4.64 -2.48
N TYR A 99 8.39 4.03 -1.47
CA TYR A 99 8.01 2.71 -0.98
C TYR A 99 6.59 2.67 -0.40
N ALA A 100 6.19 3.67 0.39
CA ALA A 100 4.89 3.70 1.05
C ALA A 100 3.73 3.81 0.05
N HIS A 101 3.94 4.43 -1.13
CA HIS A 101 2.98 4.39 -2.22
C HIS A 101 2.72 2.98 -2.78
N TRP A 102 3.62 2.02 -2.53
CA TRP A 102 3.64 0.74 -3.22
C TRP A 102 3.16 -0.44 -2.36
N ILE A 103 3.31 -0.39 -1.04
CA ILE A 103 2.96 -1.50 -0.13
C ILE A 103 1.47 -1.82 0.00
N ASP A 104 0.59 -0.87 -0.34
CA ASP A 104 -0.86 -1.05 -0.29
C ASP A 104 -1.50 -0.86 -1.68
N ARG A 105 -0.75 -1.14 -2.76
CA ARG A 105 -1.23 -0.95 -4.14
C ARG A 105 -2.22 -2.04 -4.60
N VAL A 106 -2.57 -3.02 -3.76
CA VAL A 106 -3.55 -4.07 -4.11
C VAL A 106 -4.95 -3.48 -4.24
N TRP A 107 -5.63 -3.79 -5.34
CA TRP A 107 -6.91 -3.21 -5.75
C TRP A 107 -8.00 -3.21 -4.66
N ASN A 108 -8.08 -4.28 -3.87
CA ASN A 108 -9.09 -4.42 -2.82
C ASN A 108 -8.66 -3.83 -1.47
N LYS A 109 -7.39 -3.43 -1.29
CA LYS A 109 -6.81 -2.93 -0.02
C LYS A 109 -6.97 -3.83 1.21
N ASP A 110 -7.58 -4.99 1.05
CA ASP A 110 -7.70 -6.02 2.07
C ASP A 110 -6.41 -6.83 2.24
N VAL A 111 -5.41 -6.56 1.40
CA VAL A 111 -4.13 -7.25 1.39
C VAL A 111 -3.06 -6.23 1.68
N ILE A 112 -2.44 -6.43 2.83
CA ILE A 112 -1.30 -5.65 3.29
C ILE A 112 -0.09 -6.54 3.11
N ALA A 113 0.90 -6.08 2.36
CA ALA A 113 2.15 -6.79 2.19
C ALA A 113 3.33 -5.81 2.24
N PHE A 114 4.45 -6.29 2.75
CA PHE A 114 5.66 -5.51 2.97
C PHE A 114 6.84 -6.18 2.24
N PRO A 115 7.00 -5.96 0.93
CA PRO A 115 8.18 -6.40 0.21
C PRO A 115 9.44 -5.75 0.80
N GLN A 116 10.58 -6.42 0.75
CA GLN A 116 11.85 -5.80 1.16
C GLN A 116 12.33 -4.78 0.15
N ILE A 117 12.22 -5.14 -1.13
CA ILE A 117 12.70 -4.37 -2.27
C ILE A 117 11.60 -4.37 -3.32
N ILE A 118 11.33 -3.22 -3.90
CA ILE A 118 10.41 -3.08 -5.02
C ILE A 118 11.19 -2.44 -6.16
N VAL A 119 11.23 -3.12 -7.30
CA VAL A 119 11.90 -2.65 -8.51
C VAL A 119 10.86 -2.40 -9.58
N ARG A 120 10.68 -1.13 -9.97
CA ARG A 120 9.95 -0.78 -11.18
C ARG A 120 10.89 -0.95 -12.36
N VAL A 121 10.56 -1.92 -13.21
CA VAL A 121 11.36 -2.28 -14.37
C VAL A 121 10.86 -1.56 -15.62
N SER A 122 11.76 -1.27 -16.56
CA SER A 122 11.43 -0.64 -17.84
C SER A 122 11.69 -1.54 -19.04
N THR A 123 12.54 -2.55 -18.88
CA THR A 123 12.98 -3.45 -19.94
C THR A 123 13.00 -4.91 -19.47
N PRO A 124 12.96 -5.89 -20.39
CA PRO A 124 13.15 -7.31 -20.03
C PRO A 124 14.50 -7.59 -19.35
N SER A 125 15.56 -6.84 -19.70
CA SER A 125 16.87 -6.98 -19.06
C SER A 125 16.82 -6.59 -17.58
N ASP A 126 16.01 -5.60 -17.22
CA ASP A 126 15.82 -5.22 -15.81
C ASP A 126 15.16 -6.34 -14.99
N VAL A 127 14.21 -7.04 -15.60
CA VAL A 127 13.58 -8.22 -15.00
C VAL A 127 14.62 -9.30 -14.76
N ALA A 128 15.46 -9.61 -15.75
CA ALA A 128 16.55 -10.58 -15.60
C ALA A 128 17.54 -10.18 -14.48
N ALA A 129 17.91 -8.90 -14.41
CA ALA A 129 18.75 -8.36 -13.33
C ALA A 129 18.11 -8.59 -11.95
N CYS A 130 16.80 -8.38 -11.82
CA CYS A 130 16.05 -8.66 -10.59
C CYS A 130 16.08 -10.15 -10.22
N PHE A 131 15.92 -11.06 -11.19
CA PHE A 131 16.00 -12.50 -10.95
C PHE A 131 17.40 -12.92 -10.46
N HIS A 132 18.45 -12.45 -11.11
CA HIS A 132 19.83 -12.75 -10.71
C HIS A 132 20.15 -12.20 -9.31
N PHE A 133 19.71 -10.97 -9.04
CA PHE A 133 19.86 -10.37 -7.72
C PHE A 133 19.11 -11.16 -6.64
N ALA A 134 17.85 -11.53 -6.91
CA ALA A 134 17.06 -12.29 -5.96
C ALA A 134 17.66 -13.68 -5.69
N GLN A 135 18.14 -14.37 -6.73
CA GLN A 135 18.81 -15.66 -6.60
C GLN A 135 20.09 -15.56 -5.77
N ALA A 136 20.94 -14.57 -6.03
CA ALA A 136 22.18 -14.35 -5.28
C ALA A 136 21.94 -14.07 -3.79
N ASN A 137 20.76 -13.54 -3.46
CA ASN A 137 20.38 -13.14 -2.10
C ASN A 137 19.32 -14.06 -1.47
N SER A 138 19.00 -15.20 -2.10
CA SER A 138 17.94 -16.12 -1.65
C SER A 138 16.59 -15.44 -1.37
N LEU A 139 16.27 -14.39 -2.12
CA LEU A 139 15.03 -13.64 -2.01
C LEU A 139 13.90 -14.34 -2.76
N LYS A 140 12.73 -14.41 -2.13
CA LYS A 140 11.49 -14.72 -2.85
C LYS A 140 11.20 -13.60 -3.86
N ILE A 141 10.64 -13.96 -5.00
CA ILE A 141 10.23 -13.02 -6.03
C ILE A 141 8.70 -12.95 -6.04
N SER A 142 8.15 -11.74 -6.09
CA SER A 142 6.78 -11.50 -6.49
C SER A 142 6.76 -10.59 -7.71
N VAL A 143 5.72 -10.69 -8.54
CA VAL A 143 5.55 -9.82 -9.71
C VAL A 143 4.25 -9.06 -9.52
N ALA A 144 4.35 -7.74 -9.53
CA ALA A 144 3.24 -6.83 -9.44
C ALA A 144 3.07 -6.10 -10.78
N SER A 145 1.82 -5.86 -11.16
CA SER A 145 1.45 -5.05 -12.33
C SER A 145 0.29 -4.14 -11.93
N GLY A 146 -0.90 -4.28 -12.52
CA GLY A 146 -2.11 -3.57 -12.08
C GLY A 146 -2.61 -3.93 -10.67
N CYS A 147 -1.95 -4.88 -9.98
CA CYS A 147 -2.17 -5.22 -8.58
C CYS A 147 -3.63 -5.63 -8.23
N HIS A 148 -4.33 -6.29 -9.17
CA HIS A 148 -5.70 -6.78 -8.95
C HIS A 148 -5.81 -8.00 -8.05
N SER A 149 -4.70 -8.73 -7.84
CA SER A 149 -4.66 -9.93 -7.01
C SER A 149 -3.90 -9.67 -5.72
N SER A 150 -4.39 -10.26 -4.64
CA SER A 150 -3.70 -10.35 -3.35
C SER A 150 -2.31 -10.95 -3.45
N ASN A 151 -2.08 -11.81 -4.44
CA ASN A 151 -0.85 -12.58 -4.56
C ASN A 151 0.28 -11.78 -5.25
N ALA A 152 0.01 -10.54 -5.68
CA ALA A 152 1.00 -9.69 -6.35
C ALA A 152 2.13 -9.23 -5.42
N PHE A 153 1.87 -9.17 -4.12
CA PHE A 153 2.84 -8.76 -3.11
C PHE A 153 3.02 -9.82 -2.04
N VAL A 154 4.27 -9.98 -1.61
CA VAL A 154 4.67 -10.98 -0.62
C VAL A 154 5.61 -10.30 0.38
N ASP A 155 5.37 -10.52 1.67
CA ASP A 155 6.27 -10.05 2.72
C ASP A 155 7.68 -10.60 2.54
N GLY A 156 8.68 -9.75 2.76
CA GLY A 156 10.05 -10.23 2.71
C GLY A 156 10.59 -10.41 1.27
N ALA A 157 9.78 -10.20 0.24
CA ALA A 157 10.18 -10.51 -1.14
C ALA A 157 10.86 -9.34 -1.85
N LEU A 158 11.51 -9.65 -2.99
CA LEU A 158 11.74 -8.70 -4.05
C LEU A 158 10.49 -8.67 -4.94
N THR A 159 9.84 -7.52 -5.05
CA THR A 159 8.70 -7.32 -5.95
C THR A 159 9.15 -6.64 -7.23
N ILE A 160 8.91 -7.28 -8.37
CA ILE A 160 9.12 -6.71 -9.70
C ILE A 160 7.81 -6.02 -10.12
N ASP A 161 7.81 -4.69 -10.11
CA ASP A 161 6.70 -3.87 -10.59
C ASP A 161 6.84 -3.62 -12.10
N THR A 162 6.00 -4.30 -12.87
CA THR A 162 5.91 -4.14 -14.33
C THR A 162 4.91 -3.06 -14.73
N TRP A 163 4.29 -2.37 -13.76
CA TRP A 163 3.42 -1.24 -14.02
C TRP A 163 4.24 0.00 -14.43
N TYR A 164 4.60 0.03 -15.71
CA TYR A 164 5.04 1.26 -16.37
C TYR A 164 3.78 2.01 -16.85
N PRO A 165 3.70 3.35 -16.75
CA PRO A 165 2.75 4.13 -17.55
C PRO A 165 3.16 4.06 -19.02
N SER A 166 3.04 2.88 -19.61
CA SER A 166 3.23 2.62 -21.02
C SER A 166 1.97 3.10 -21.74
N PRO A 167 2.10 3.87 -22.83
CA PRO A 167 0.98 4.27 -23.68
C PRO A 167 0.18 3.07 -24.21
N LEU A 168 0.76 1.86 -24.24
CA LEU A 168 0.11 0.64 -24.73
C LEU A 168 -1.01 0.15 -23.79
N PHE A 169 -1.00 0.54 -22.50
CA PHE A 169 -2.01 0.10 -21.52
C PHE A 169 -2.92 1.22 -21.01
N PHE A 170 -2.58 2.49 -21.25
CA PHE A 170 -3.29 3.65 -20.68
C PHE A 170 -4.51 4.13 -21.48
N GLY A 171 -4.61 3.77 -22.77
CA GLY A 171 -5.66 4.29 -23.66
C GLY A 171 -7.10 3.91 -23.27
N SER A 172 -7.32 2.88 -22.45
CA SER A 172 -8.67 2.37 -22.17
C SER A 172 -9.13 2.41 -20.70
N TRP A 173 -8.25 2.63 -19.72
CA TRP A 173 -8.63 2.50 -18.29
C TRP A 173 -8.47 3.75 -17.42
N PHE A 174 -7.65 4.71 -17.82
CA PHE A 174 -7.43 5.96 -17.06
C PHE A 174 -7.21 7.14 -18.03
N PRO A 175 -8.29 7.76 -18.56
CA PRO A 175 -8.19 8.78 -19.60
C PRO A 175 -7.35 10.02 -19.22
N ASN A 176 -7.05 10.21 -17.93
CA ASN A 176 -6.33 11.39 -17.43
C ASN A 176 -4.85 11.13 -17.07
N GLY A 177 -4.32 9.91 -17.16
CA GLY A 177 -2.94 9.62 -16.71
C GLY A 177 -1.83 10.12 -17.63
N ALA A 178 -2.09 10.24 -18.93
CA ALA A 178 -1.12 10.76 -19.89
C ALA A 178 -0.91 12.28 -19.76
N ALA A 179 -1.86 13.01 -19.17
CA ALA A 179 -1.81 14.46 -19.06
C ALA A 179 -0.88 14.95 -17.93
N SER A 180 -0.63 14.11 -16.91
CA SER A 180 0.19 14.48 -15.75
C SER A 180 1.70 14.36 -15.99
N LEU A 181 2.15 13.59 -16.98
CA LEU A 181 3.58 13.41 -17.29
C LEU A 181 4.16 14.52 -18.17
N LYS A 182 3.33 15.46 -18.66
CA LYS A 182 3.78 16.60 -19.49
C LYS A 182 4.10 17.88 -18.70
N LYS A 183 3.90 17.91 -17.38
CA LYS A 183 4.22 19.08 -16.55
C LYS A 183 5.24 18.72 -15.48
N GLY A 184 6.51 18.70 -15.85
CA GLY A 184 7.57 18.49 -14.86
C GLY A 184 8.91 18.05 -15.41
N VAL A 185 9.44 18.77 -16.39
CA VAL A 185 10.89 18.88 -16.61
C VAL A 185 11.14 20.37 -16.89
N PRO A 186 12.14 21.02 -16.25
CA PRO A 186 12.49 22.40 -16.56
C PRO A 186 12.80 22.60 -18.05
#